data_AF-A0A7S2VGL2-F1
#
_entry.id   AF-A0A7S2VGL2-F1
#
_cell.length_a   1.000
_cell.length_b   1.000
_cell.length_c   1.000
_cell.angle_alpha   90.00
_cell.angle_beta   90.00
_cell.angle_gamma   90.00
#
_symmetry.space_group_name_H-M   'P 1'
#
loop_
_entity.id
_entity.type
_entity.pdbx_description
1 polymer ?
#
loop_
_entity_poly.entity_id
_entity_poly.type
_entity_poly.pdbx_seq_one_letter_code
_entity_poly.pdbx_strand_id
1 'polypeptide(L)'
;LAQEADGVGEDQLIFLPLDVSSQASVRSFAERFARMGLHTEALILNAGVMLSSRTLSVDGIEMTMASNHFGHFLLVQLLLPSLLAAERAGRRPRIVVVGSNMSYLHDGFDFSEAVQVLTPEQKDAFMKKPYELFRAYGQSKLANTHFVTELARRLKAKGSSIPVNQIHPGEVLTEVMRDMHPAIVFLQAIFKPVALGFMKSPRQGSFCTVHVATASELA
;
A
#
# COMPACT_ATOMS: atom_id res chain seq x y z
N LEU A 1 22.42 -0.67 -18.47
CA LEU A 1 21.36 -1.69 -18.61
C LEU A 1 20.01 -1.05 -18.26
N ALA A 2 19.49 -0.27 -19.20
CA ALA A 2 18.10 0.15 -19.34
C ALA A 2 18.10 0.96 -20.64
N GLN A 3 17.73 0.35 -21.76
CA GLN A 3 17.20 1.15 -22.86
C GLN A 3 15.98 1.88 -22.28
N GLU A 4 15.89 3.19 -22.46
CA GLU A 4 14.65 3.90 -22.17
C GLU A 4 13.57 3.25 -23.02
N ALA A 5 12.62 2.59 -22.37
CA ALA A 5 11.44 2.08 -23.05
C ALA A 5 10.73 3.30 -23.65
N ASP A 6 10.36 3.21 -24.92
CA ASP A 6 9.39 4.13 -25.51
C ASP A 6 8.19 4.19 -24.55
N GLY A 7 7.84 5.39 -24.10
CA GLY A 7 6.84 5.58 -23.04
C GLY A 7 5.51 4.88 -23.34
N VAL A 8 4.74 4.61 -22.30
CA VAL A 8 3.41 3.99 -22.42
C VAL A 8 2.46 4.98 -23.11
N GLY A 9 1.79 4.56 -24.19
CA GLY A 9 0.78 5.37 -24.87
C GLY A 9 -0.47 5.57 -24.02
N GLU A 10 -1.21 6.67 -24.19
CA GLU A 10 -2.44 6.94 -23.44
C GLU A 10 -3.51 5.84 -23.66
N ASP A 11 -3.52 5.21 -24.82
CA ASP A 11 -4.39 4.09 -25.20
C ASP A 11 -4.09 2.80 -24.41
N GLN A 12 -2.92 2.72 -23.76
CA GLN A 12 -2.51 1.62 -22.90
C GLN A 12 -2.81 1.89 -21.42
N LEU A 13 -3.38 3.07 -21.08
CA LEU A 13 -3.70 3.48 -19.72
C LEU A 13 -5.21 3.56 -19.51
N ILE A 14 -5.69 2.93 -18.43
CA ILE A 14 -7.09 2.98 -18.03
C ILE A 14 -7.19 3.46 -16.60
N PHE A 15 -7.91 4.56 -16.40
CA PHE A 15 -8.10 5.18 -15.09
C PHE A 15 -9.43 4.75 -14.49
N LEU A 16 -9.38 4.14 -13.32
CA LEU A 16 -10.56 3.78 -12.53
C LEU A 16 -10.49 4.47 -11.17
N PRO A 17 -11.59 5.06 -10.68
CA PRO A 17 -11.61 5.69 -9.37
C PRO A 17 -11.45 4.65 -8.26
N LEU A 18 -10.55 4.93 -7.33
CA LEU A 18 -10.28 4.10 -6.16
C LEU A 18 -9.83 4.97 -5.00
N ASP A 19 -10.71 5.16 -4.04
CA ASP A 19 -10.36 5.52 -2.66
C ASP A 19 -10.17 4.23 -1.85
N VAL A 20 -8.93 3.95 -1.43
CA VAL A 20 -8.59 2.75 -0.64
C VAL A 20 -9.03 2.87 0.82
N SER A 21 -9.36 4.07 1.32
CA SER A 21 -9.83 4.27 2.69
C SER A 21 -11.31 3.90 2.87
N SER A 22 -12.04 3.69 1.78
CA SER A 22 -13.47 3.33 1.75
C SER A 22 -13.68 1.94 1.16
N GLN A 23 -14.23 1.02 1.95
CA GLN A 23 -14.53 -0.34 1.51
C GLN A 23 -15.54 -0.39 0.36
N ALA A 24 -16.52 0.52 0.35
CA ALA A 24 -17.49 0.63 -0.74
C ALA A 24 -16.81 1.04 -2.06
N SER A 25 -15.87 1.98 -2.00
CA SER A 25 -15.05 2.38 -3.15
C SER A 25 -14.19 1.22 -3.67
N VAL A 26 -13.50 0.49 -2.78
CA VAL A 26 -12.68 -0.68 -3.15
C VAL A 26 -13.52 -1.75 -3.87
N ARG A 27 -14.74 -2.03 -3.39
CA ARG A 27 -15.66 -2.98 -4.03
C ARG A 27 -16.12 -2.49 -5.41
N SER A 28 -16.51 -1.23 -5.51
CA SER A 28 -16.92 -0.61 -6.78
C SER A 28 -15.80 -0.63 -7.82
N PHE A 29 -14.56 -0.36 -7.41
CA PHE A 29 -13.38 -0.51 -8.26
C PHE A 29 -13.21 -1.95 -8.75
N ALA A 30 -13.26 -2.93 -7.85
CA ALA A 30 -13.07 -4.33 -8.22
C ALA A 30 -14.16 -4.84 -9.19
N GLU A 31 -15.41 -4.44 -9.00
CA GLU A 31 -16.51 -4.75 -9.93
C GLU A 31 -16.29 -4.13 -11.31
N ARG A 32 -15.87 -2.85 -11.36
CA ARG A 32 -15.56 -2.17 -12.62
C ARG A 32 -14.40 -2.84 -13.34
N PHE A 33 -13.33 -3.15 -12.62
CA PHE A 33 -12.15 -3.83 -13.16
C PHE A 33 -12.52 -5.23 -13.70
N ALA A 34 -13.31 -6.01 -12.96
CA ALA A 34 -13.76 -7.33 -13.40
C ALA A 34 -14.55 -7.29 -14.71
N ARG A 35 -15.39 -6.26 -14.91
CA ARG A 35 -16.16 -6.08 -16.16
C ARG A 35 -15.30 -5.82 -17.39
N MET A 36 -14.03 -5.45 -17.21
CA MET A 36 -13.10 -5.23 -18.33
C MET A 36 -12.59 -6.54 -18.94
N GLY A 37 -12.75 -7.67 -18.26
CA GLY A 37 -12.30 -8.98 -18.77
C GLY A 37 -10.78 -9.11 -18.89
N LEU A 38 -10.01 -8.28 -18.18
CA LEU A 38 -8.55 -8.30 -18.20
C LEU A 38 -7.99 -9.26 -17.13
N HIS A 39 -6.85 -9.86 -17.44
CA HIS A 39 -6.05 -10.63 -16.48
C HIS A 39 -5.13 -9.70 -15.68
N THR A 40 -5.11 -9.85 -14.36
CA THR A 40 -4.15 -9.14 -13.52
C THR A 40 -2.80 -9.87 -13.53
N GLU A 41 -1.79 -9.31 -14.19
CA GLU A 41 -0.42 -9.85 -14.19
C GLU A 41 0.47 -9.23 -13.10
N ALA A 42 0.13 -8.03 -12.62
CA ALA A 42 0.76 -7.42 -11.46
C ALA A 42 -0.27 -6.62 -10.67
N LEU A 43 -0.27 -6.78 -9.34
CA LEU A 43 -1.02 -5.95 -8.42
C LEU A 43 -0.05 -5.25 -7.47
N ILE A 44 0.05 -3.93 -7.57
CA ILE A 44 0.98 -3.11 -6.78
C ILE A 44 0.20 -2.31 -5.73
N LEU A 45 0.36 -2.68 -4.46
CA LEU A 45 -0.26 -2.02 -3.31
C LEU A 45 0.64 -0.87 -2.84
N ASN A 46 0.64 0.22 -3.61
CA ASN A 46 1.50 1.39 -3.38
C ASN A 46 0.84 2.51 -2.57
N ALA A 47 -0.49 2.66 -2.65
CA ALA A 47 -1.17 3.78 -2.03
C ALA A 47 -0.91 3.86 -0.52
N GLY A 48 -0.70 5.07 0.00
CA GLY A 48 -0.53 5.23 1.44
C GLY A 48 -0.51 6.68 1.87
N VAL A 49 -0.90 6.88 3.12
CA VAL A 49 -0.95 8.17 3.81
C VAL A 49 -0.21 8.08 5.14
N MET A 50 0.18 9.23 5.67
CA MET A 50 0.74 9.38 7.01
C MET A 50 0.22 10.69 7.58
N LEU A 51 -0.74 10.60 8.51
CA LEU A 51 -1.48 11.76 8.99
C LEU A 51 -0.97 12.24 10.36
N SER A 52 -0.88 13.55 10.52
CA SER A 52 -0.46 14.19 11.78
C SER A 52 -1.49 14.14 12.89
N SER A 53 -2.75 13.86 12.56
CA SER A 53 -3.84 13.74 13.53
C SER A 53 -4.68 12.50 13.24
N ARG A 54 -5.20 11.88 14.30
CA ARG A 54 -6.12 10.74 14.19
C ARG A 54 -7.35 11.18 13.42
N THR A 55 -7.62 10.51 12.32
CA THR A 55 -8.82 10.68 11.50
C THR A 55 -9.45 9.31 11.29
N LEU A 56 -10.78 9.24 11.25
CA LEU A 56 -11.49 8.01 10.91
C LEU A 56 -11.90 8.04 9.43
N SER A 57 -11.78 6.90 8.76
CA SER A 57 -12.38 6.69 7.45
C SER A 57 -13.90 6.63 7.53
N VAL A 58 -14.56 6.61 6.36
CA VAL A 58 -16.02 6.45 6.28
C VAL A 58 -16.52 5.15 6.91
N ASP A 59 -15.65 4.14 7.03
CA ASP A 59 -15.95 2.85 7.63
C ASP A 59 -15.63 2.81 9.15
N GLY A 60 -15.22 3.93 9.75
CA GLY A 60 -14.92 4.02 11.19
C GLY A 60 -13.56 3.43 11.58
N ILE A 61 -12.63 3.30 10.66
CA ILE A 61 -11.28 2.77 10.90
C ILE A 61 -10.29 3.93 10.94
N GLU A 62 -9.24 3.86 11.76
CA GLU A 62 -8.16 4.85 11.72
C GLU A 62 -7.60 4.97 10.29
N MET A 63 -7.52 6.19 9.77
CA MET A 63 -7.35 6.49 8.35
C MET A 63 -6.04 5.95 7.76
N THR A 64 -4.94 5.98 8.52
CA THR A 64 -3.65 5.43 8.10
C THR A 64 -3.75 3.91 7.93
N MET A 65 -4.35 3.22 8.90
CA MET A 65 -4.59 1.77 8.82
C MET A 65 -5.61 1.39 7.73
N ALA A 66 -6.69 2.17 7.60
CA ALA A 66 -7.70 1.99 6.57
C ALA A 66 -7.08 2.05 5.17
N SER A 67 -6.30 3.11 4.89
CA SER A 67 -5.72 3.36 3.57
C SER A 67 -4.54 2.44 3.27
N ASN A 68 -3.61 2.29 4.21
CA ASN A 68 -2.33 1.62 3.94
C ASN A 68 -2.44 0.10 3.99
N HIS A 69 -3.43 -0.42 4.74
CA HIS A 69 -3.55 -1.85 5.01
C HIS A 69 -4.94 -2.42 4.68
N PHE A 70 -6.02 -2.03 5.37
CA PHE A 70 -7.31 -2.74 5.25
C PHE A 70 -7.95 -2.58 3.86
N GLY A 71 -7.83 -1.40 3.23
CA GLY A 71 -8.23 -1.18 1.85
C GLY A 71 -7.48 -2.07 0.88
N HIS A 72 -6.16 -2.16 1.02
CA HIS A 72 -5.30 -3.03 0.24
C HIS A 72 -5.59 -4.53 0.47
N PHE A 73 -5.81 -4.93 1.72
CA PHE A 73 -6.23 -6.28 2.05
C PHE A 73 -7.51 -6.65 1.30
N LEU A 74 -8.56 -5.82 1.41
CA LEU A 74 -9.82 -6.04 0.71
C LEU A 74 -9.62 -6.08 -0.81
N LEU A 75 -8.83 -5.15 -1.37
CA LEU A 75 -8.54 -5.09 -2.80
C LEU A 75 -7.90 -6.39 -3.30
N VAL A 76 -6.90 -6.91 -2.58
CA VAL A 76 -6.26 -8.20 -2.93
C VAL A 76 -7.28 -9.33 -2.88
N GLN A 77 -8.09 -9.41 -1.83
CA GLN A 77 -9.10 -10.47 -1.71
C GLN A 77 -10.11 -10.46 -2.86
N LEU A 78 -10.50 -9.27 -3.34
CA LEU A 78 -11.43 -9.11 -4.46
C LEU A 78 -10.78 -9.39 -5.82
N LEU A 79 -9.50 -9.08 -6.00
CA LEU A 79 -8.77 -9.30 -7.25
C LEU A 79 -8.07 -10.67 -7.33
N LEU A 80 -8.00 -11.41 -6.23
CA LEU A 80 -7.36 -12.72 -6.18
C LEU A 80 -7.93 -13.72 -7.21
N PRO A 81 -9.25 -13.77 -7.49
CA PRO A 81 -9.77 -14.59 -8.57
C PRO A 81 -9.16 -14.28 -9.95
N SER A 82 -8.93 -13.00 -10.27
CA SER A 82 -8.31 -12.60 -11.55
C SER A 82 -6.84 -13.01 -11.62
N LEU A 83 -6.09 -12.81 -10.53
CA LEU A 83 -4.70 -13.26 -10.40
C LEU A 83 -4.59 -14.79 -10.58
N LEU A 84 -5.44 -15.58 -9.91
CA LEU A 84 -5.46 -17.03 -10.05
C LEU A 84 -5.89 -17.48 -11.46
N ALA A 85 -6.81 -16.75 -12.10
CA ALA A 85 -7.19 -17.03 -13.48
C ALA A 85 -6.02 -16.77 -14.45
N ALA A 86 -5.25 -15.71 -14.23
CA ALA A 86 -4.04 -15.43 -15.00
C ALA A 86 -3.00 -16.55 -14.84
N GLU A 87 -2.75 -17.01 -13.61
CA GLU A 87 -1.86 -18.15 -13.33
C GLU A 87 -2.30 -19.42 -14.09
N ARG A 88 -3.58 -19.78 -14.02
CA ARG A 88 -4.14 -20.95 -14.75
C ARG A 88 -4.05 -20.81 -16.27
N ALA A 89 -4.07 -19.58 -16.78
CA ALA A 89 -3.88 -19.29 -18.19
C ALA A 89 -2.39 -19.30 -18.62
N GLY A 90 -1.47 -19.73 -17.75
CA GLY A 90 -0.04 -19.78 -18.01
C GLY A 90 0.66 -18.43 -17.94
N ARG A 91 0.01 -17.39 -17.39
CA ARG A 91 0.64 -16.10 -17.09
C ARG A 91 1.44 -16.20 -15.79
N ARG A 92 2.20 -15.14 -15.49
CA ARG A 92 3.05 -15.03 -14.29
C ARG A 92 2.59 -13.87 -13.40
N PRO A 93 1.39 -13.96 -12.81
CA PRO A 93 0.84 -12.91 -11.97
C PRO A 93 1.65 -12.75 -10.68
N ARG A 94 1.68 -11.55 -10.11
CA ARG A 94 2.37 -11.27 -8.84
C ARG A 94 1.76 -10.14 -8.05
N ILE A 95 1.98 -10.16 -6.74
CA ILE A 95 1.52 -9.13 -5.81
C ILE A 95 2.74 -8.44 -5.19
N VAL A 96 2.79 -7.11 -5.28
CA VAL A 96 3.86 -6.28 -4.72
C VAL A 96 3.26 -5.33 -3.70
N VAL A 97 3.80 -5.35 -2.47
CA VAL A 97 3.33 -4.51 -1.37
C VAL A 97 4.40 -3.53 -0.96
N VAL A 98 4.07 -2.24 -0.93
CA VAL A 98 5.03 -1.19 -0.58
C VAL A 98 5.10 -1.02 0.95
N GLY A 99 6.24 -1.45 1.50
CA GLY A 99 6.59 -1.38 2.92
C GLY A 99 7.28 -0.07 3.33
N SER A 100 7.82 -0.07 4.55
CA SER A 100 8.65 1.00 5.11
C SER A 100 9.54 0.41 6.20
N ASN A 101 10.77 0.91 6.38
CA ASN A 101 11.64 0.51 7.48
C ASN A 101 11.03 0.82 8.85
N MET A 102 10.03 1.72 8.90
CA MET A 102 9.28 2.01 10.12
C MET A 102 8.52 0.80 10.66
N SER A 103 8.26 -0.24 9.87
CA SER A 103 7.69 -1.49 10.38
C SER A 103 8.59 -2.20 11.38
N TYR A 104 9.91 -1.97 11.34
CA TYR A 104 10.89 -2.61 12.23
C TYR A 104 11.05 -1.89 13.58
N LEU A 105 10.40 -0.74 13.77
CA LEU A 105 10.51 0.07 14.99
C LEU A 105 9.50 -0.34 16.07
N HIS A 106 8.94 -1.56 15.97
CA HIS A 106 7.87 -2.04 16.82
C HIS A 106 8.13 -3.49 17.25
N ASP A 107 7.97 -3.76 18.55
CA ASP A 107 8.13 -5.10 19.12
C ASP A 107 6.95 -6.04 18.79
N GLY A 108 5.87 -5.51 18.23
CA GLY A 108 4.69 -6.28 17.85
C GLY A 108 3.58 -5.41 17.26
N PHE A 109 2.50 -6.08 16.86
CA PHE A 109 1.31 -5.42 16.33
C PHE A 109 0.36 -5.01 17.44
N ASP A 110 -0.04 -3.73 17.44
CA ASP A 110 -0.99 -3.18 18.41
C ASP A 110 -2.42 -3.26 17.88
N PHE A 111 -3.15 -4.30 18.31
CA PHE A 111 -4.55 -4.49 17.94
C PHE A 111 -5.48 -3.42 18.50
N SER A 112 -5.07 -2.65 19.52
CA SER A 112 -5.95 -1.64 20.14
C SER A 112 -6.16 -0.40 19.27
N GLU A 113 -5.29 -0.18 18.28
CA GLU A 113 -5.39 0.89 17.29
C GLU A 113 -5.96 0.40 15.95
N ALA A 114 -6.00 -0.91 15.71
CA ALA A 114 -6.53 -1.54 14.49
C ALA A 114 -8.00 -1.98 14.65
N VAL A 115 -8.81 -1.14 15.30
CA VAL A 115 -10.22 -1.43 15.59
C VAL A 115 -11.15 -0.66 14.65
N GLN A 116 -12.32 -1.25 14.37
CA GLN A 116 -13.41 -0.54 13.72
C GLN A 116 -14.31 0.08 14.80
N VAL A 117 -14.47 1.40 14.73
CA VAL A 117 -15.37 2.16 15.59
C VAL A 117 -16.77 2.11 15.00
N LEU A 118 -17.73 1.56 15.76
CA LEU A 118 -19.09 1.29 15.27
C LEU A 118 -20.15 2.14 15.98
N THR A 119 -19.81 2.77 17.10
CA THR A 119 -20.74 3.55 17.93
C THR A 119 -20.16 4.93 18.28
N PRO A 120 -21.00 5.93 18.58
CA PRO A 120 -20.55 7.23 19.07
C PRO A 120 -19.69 7.14 20.32
N GLU A 121 -20.02 6.26 21.27
CA GLU A 121 -19.29 6.10 22.53
C GLU A 121 -17.89 5.52 22.29
N GLN A 122 -17.77 4.53 21.40
CA GLN A 122 -16.48 4.01 20.96
C GLN A 122 -15.67 5.09 20.24
N LYS A 123 -16.32 5.93 19.42
CA LYS A 123 -15.65 7.03 18.72
C LYS A 123 -15.06 8.01 19.70
N ASP A 124 -15.83 8.46 20.68
CA ASP A 124 -15.38 9.40 21.69
C ASP A 124 -14.21 8.83 22.51
N ALA A 125 -14.30 7.56 22.91
CA ALA A 125 -13.23 6.88 23.62
C ALA A 125 -11.96 6.75 22.77
N PHE A 126 -12.11 6.35 21.50
CA PHE A 126 -10.98 6.18 20.57
C PHE A 126 -10.30 7.50 20.25
N MET A 127 -11.07 8.57 20.01
CA MET A 127 -10.53 9.89 19.68
C MET A 127 -9.76 10.53 20.85
N LYS A 128 -10.06 10.16 22.10
CA LYS A 128 -9.36 10.66 23.31
C LYS A 128 -8.03 9.97 23.59
N LYS A 129 -7.74 8.81 22.98
CA LYS A 129 -6.45 8.14 23.16
C LYS A 129 -5.30 9.03 22.64
N PRO A 130 -4.09 8.94 23.20
CA PRO A 130 -2.91 9.53 22.56
C PRO A 130 -2.77 9.03 21.11
N TYR A 131 -2.30 9.90 20.22
CA TYR A 131 -2.02 9.55 18.83
C TYR A 131 -0.58 9.89 18.49
N GLU A 132 0.15 8.89 18.03
CA GLU A 132 1.54 9.03 17.61
C GLU A 132 1.64 8.71 16.13
N LEU A 133 1.88 9.75 15.31
CA LEU A 133 1.96 9.68 13.85
C LEU A 133 2.86 8.54 13.38
N PHE A 134 4.10 8.49 13.88
CA PHE A 134 5.08 7.51 13.42
C PHE A 134 4.70 6.09 13.84
N ARG A 135 4.06 5.93 15.01
CA ARG A 135 3.55 4.65 15.49
C ARG A 135 2.39 4.18 14.60
N ALA A 136 1.40 5.02 14.32
CA ALA A 136 0.26 4.66 13.48
C ALA A 136 0.72 4.22 12.08
N TYR A 137 1.62 4.99 11.47
CA TYR A 137 2.19 4.65 10.17
C TYR A 137 3.04 3.36 10.20
N GLY A 138 3.96 3.23 11.16
CA GLY A 138 4.80 2.03 11.29
C GLY A 138 3.99 0.77 11.56
N GLN A 139 2.94 0.84 12.40
CA GLN A 139 1.99 -0.25 12.61
C GLN A 139 1.25 -0.63 11.31
N SER A 140 0.82 0.34 10.50
CA SER A 140 0.20 0.07 9.20
C SER A 140 1.15 -0.67 8.23
N LYS A 141 2.44 -0.35 8.28
CA LYS A 141 3.47 -1.00 7.45
C LYS A 141 3.91 -2.36 8.01
N LEU A 142 3.87 -2.55 9.32
CA LEU A 142 4.02 -3.86 9.97
C LEU A 142 2.87 -4.80 9.61
N ALA A 143 1.64 -4.29 9.56
CA ALA A 143 0.47 -5.05 9.09
C ALA A 143 0.69 -5.57 7.66
N ASN A 144 1.27 -4.74 6.78
CA ASN A 144 1.64 -5.17 5.42
C ASN A 144 2.68 -6.30 5.42
N THR A 145 3.68 -6.27 6.30
CA THR A 145 4.66 -7.36 6.44
C THR A 145 4.02 -8.67 6.86
N HIS A 146 3.13 -8.63 7.87
CA HIS A 146 2.39 -9.81 8.29
C HIS A 146 1.47 -10.33 7.18
N PHE A 147 0.81 -9.44 6.45
CA PHE A 147 -0.08 -9.80 5.35
C PHE A 147 0.65 -10.45 4.18
N VAL A 148 1.80 -9.92 3.77
CA VAL A 148 2.62 -10.52 2.71
C VAL A 148 3.00 -11.96 3.08
N THR A 149 3.52 -12.14 4.30
CA THR A 149 3.94 -13.45 4.81
C THR A 149 2.78 -14.45 4.85
N GLU A 150 1.64 -14.03 5.40
CA GLU A 150 0.48 -14.90 5.57
C GLU A 150 -0.22 -15.19 4.24
N LEU A 151 -0.31 -14.21 3.33
CA LEU A 151 -0.91 -14.42 2.01
C LEU A 151 -0.07 -15.40 1.19
N ALA A 152 1.26 -15.23 1.15
CA ALA A 152 2.15 -16.17 0.48
C ALA A 152 1.98 -17.59 1.01
N ARG A 153 1.94 -17.75 2.34
CA ARG A 153 1.71 -19.05 2.99
C ARG A 153 0.37 -19.67 2.59
N ARG A 154 -0.71 -18.89 2.58
CA ARG A 154 -2.07 -19.34 2.21
C ARG A 154 -2.18 -19.71 0.73
N LEU A 155 -1.55 -18.95 -0.17
CA LEU A 155 -1.55 -19.25 -1.61
C LEU A 155 -0.81 -20.56 -1.89
N LYS A 156 0.37 -20.73 -1.29
CA LYS A 156 1.14 -21.97 -1.38
C LYS A 156 0.36 -23.17 -0.87
N ALA A 157 -0.33 -23.04 0.26
CA ALA A 157 -1.18 -24.10 0.82
C ALA A 157 -2.36 -24.49 -0.10
N LYS A 158 -2.77 -23.60 -1.01
CA LYS A 158 -3.80 -23.85 -2.04
C LYS A 158 -3.21 -24.26 -3.39
N GLY A 159 -1.91 -24.54 -3.46
CA GLY A 159 -1.23 -24.94 -4.69
C GLY A 159 -0.96 -23.82 -5.69
N SER A 160 -1.11 -22.56 -5.28
CA SER A 160 -0.78 -21.40 -6.11
C SER A 160 0.68 -21.00 -5.88
N SER A 161 1.34 -20.62 -6.98
CA SER A 161 2.74 -20.18 -7.04
C SER A 161 2.91 -18.67 -7.14
N ILE A 162 1.81 -17.91 -7.13
CA ILE A 162 1.82 -16.44 -7.22
C ILE A 162 2.73 -15.84 -6.14
N PRO A 163 3.83 -15.16 -6.51
CA PRO A 163 4.71 -14.53 -5.54
C PRO A 163 4.03 -13.30 -4.92
N VAL A 164 4.21 -13.16 -3.61
CA VAL A 164 3.77 -12.01 -2.83
C VAL A 164 5.00 -11.42 -2.17
N ASN A 165 5.45 -10.26 -2.67
CA ASN A 165 6.70 -9.66 -2.26
C ASN A 165 6.45 -8.29 -1.62
N GLN A 166 7.19 -8.00 -0.56
CA GLN A 166 7.24 -6.65 0.02
C GLN A 166 8.50 -5.95 -0.46
N ILE A 167 8.40 -4.66 -0.79
CA ILE A 167 9.54 -3.83 -1.15
C ILE A 167 9.66 -2.62 -0.23
N HIS A 168 10.88 -2.10 -0.11
CA HIS A 168 11.14 -0.78 0.44
C HIS A 168 11.72 0.10 -0.69
N PRO A 169 11.06 1.20 -1.10
CA PRO A 169 11.54 1.99 -2.23
C PRO A 169 12.81 2.80 -1.87
N GLY A 170 13.14 2.92 -0.58
CA GLY A 170 14.17 3.79 -0.04
C GLY A 170 13.53 5.04 0.56
N GLU A 171 14.37 5.98 1.01
CA GLU A 171 13.93 7.33 1.36
C GLU A 171 13.63 8.09 0.07
N VAL A 172 12.37 8.05 -0.38
CA VAL A 172 11.94 8.73 -1.61
C VAL A 172 11.31 10.06 -1.24
N LEU A 173 11.70 11.13 -1.93
CA LEU A 173 11.04 12.43 -1.80
C LEU A 173 9.62 12.31 -2.39
N THR A 174 8.67 11.95 -1.54
CA THR A 174 7.25 11.83 -1.90
C THR A 174 6.43 12.79 -1.06
N GLU A 175 5.23 13.08 -1.54
CA GLU A 175 4.24 13.88 -0.84
C GLU A 175 3.59 13.13 0.35
N VAL A 176 4.18 12.02 0.82
CA VAL A 176 3.63 11.25 1.96
C VAL A 176 3.70 12.03 3.27
N MET A 177 4.63 12.98 3.38
CA MET A 177 4.84 13.84 4.55
C MET A 177 4.08 15.17 4.48
N ARG A 178 3.30 15.42 3.40
CA ARG A 178 2.61 16.72 3.18
C ARG A 178 1.66 17.11 4.31
N ASP A 179 1.11 16.12 5.00
CA ASP A 179 0.12 16.29 6.08
C ASP A 179 0.77 16.31 7.47
N MET A 180 2.11 16.36 7.57
CA MET A 180 2.83 16.55 8.84
C MET A 180 2.65 17.97 9.38
N HIS A 181 2.94 18.17 10.67
CA HIS A 181 2.85 19.50 11.30
C HIS A 181 3.64 20.54 10.47
N PRO A 182 3.09 21.75 10.22
CA PRO A 182 3.72 22.75 9.34
C PRO A 182 5.17 23.07 9.70
N ALA A 183 5.53 23.05 10.98
CA ALA A 183 6.91 23.25 11.43
C ALA A 183 7.86 22.15 10.95
N ILE A 184 7.42 20.88 10.90
CA ILE A 184 8.21 19.75 10.39
C ILE A 184 8.36 19.86 8.88
N VAL A 185 7.27 20.17 8.16
CA VAL A 185 7.30 20.40 6.71
C VAL A 185 8.21 21.59 6.37
N PHE A 186 8.16 22.66 7.16
CA PHE A 186 9.02 23.84 7.03
C PHE A 186 10.49 23.53 7.31
N LEU A 187 10.81 22.80 8.39
CA LEU A 187 12.18 22.32 8.64
C LEU A 187 12.67 21.45 7.49
N GLN A 188 11.86 20.53 6.98
CA GLN A 188 12.23 19.71 5.83
C GLN A 188 12.44 20.55 4.57
N ALA A 189 11.65 21.59 4.34
CA ALA A 189 11.84 22.51 3.21
C ALA A 189 13.18 23.27 3.31
N ILE A 190 13.60 23.63 4.52
CA ILE A 190 14.90 24.27 4.79
C ILE A 190 16.06 23.31 4.58
N PHE A 191 15.94 22.06 5.07
CA PHE A 191 16.99 21.04 4.94
C PHE A 191 16.91 20.24 3.64
N LYS A 192 15.93 20.51 2.77
CA LYS A 192 15.71 19.83 1.49
C LYS A 192 16.96 19.72 0.61
N PRO A 193 17.83 20.76 0.50
CA PRO A 193 19.06 20.66 -0.28
C PRO A 193 20.06 19.63 0.26
N VAL A 194 20.09 19.46 1.59
CA VAL A 194 20.96 18.48 2.28
C VAL A 194 20.33 17.09 2.24
N ALA A 195 19.00 16.99 2.42
CA ALA A 195 18.24 15.75 2.33
C ALA A 195 18.23 15.17 0.91
N LEU A 196 18.25 16.00 -0.14
CA LEU A 196 18.37 15.58 -1.55
C LEU A 196 19.66 14.81 -1.84
N GLY A 197 20.72 14.99 -1.04
CA GLY A 197 21.93 14.17 -1.12
C GLY A 197 21.74 12.71 -0.68
N PHE A 198 20.66 12.43 0.08
CA PHE A 198 20.36 11.11 0.66
C PHE A 198 19.01 10.54 0.20
N MET A 199 18.15 11.36 -0.42
CA MET A 199 16.81 10.97 -0.88
C MET A 199 16.78 10.64 -2.37
N LYS A 200 16.04 9.57 -2.71
CA LYS A 200 15.79 9.16 -4.10
C LYS A 200 14.70 10.03 -4.73
N SER A 201 14.83 10.31 -6.03
CA SER A 201 13.73 10.80 -6.85
C SER A 201 12.63 9.75 -6.99
N PRO A 202 11.36 10.12 -7.33
CA PRO A 202 10.31 9.15 -7.64
C PRO A 202 10.70 8.13 -8.71
N ARG A 203 11.46 8.55 -9.74
CA ARG A 203 12.00 7.65 -10.80
C ARG A 203 12.97 6.62 -10.21
N GLN A 204 13.84 7.02 -9.30
CA GLN A 204 14.76 6.09 -8.63
C GLN A 204 14.04 5.22 -7.59
N GLY A 205 13.01 5.76 -6.93
CA GLY A 205 12.18 5.05 -5.97
C GLY A 205 11.29 3.97 -6.60
N SER A 206 10.86 4.16 -7.86
CA SER A 206 10.05 3.18 -8.58
C SER A 206 10.84 1.96 -9.03
N PHE A 207 12.17 2.03 -9.09
CA PHE A 207 13.02 0.95 -9.61
C PHE A 207 12.74 -0.40 -8.94
N CYS A 208 12.75 -0.46 -7.61
CA CYS A 208 12.50 -1.71 -6.88
C CYS A 208 11.08 -2.23 -7.14
N THR A 209 10.09 -1.33 -7.19
CA THR A 209 8.69 -1.69 -7.45
C THR A 209 8.54 -2.30 -8.85
N VAL A 210 9.09 -1.64 -9.88
CA VAL A 210 9.04 -2.12 -11.27
C VAL A 210 9.83 -3.42 -11.40
N HIS A 211 11.05 -3.48 -10.87
CA HIS A 211 11.87 -4.69 -10.91
C HIS A 211 11.14 -5.89 -10.31
N VAL A 212 10.57 -5.77 -9.11
CA VAL A 212 9.81 -6.88 -8.49
C VAL A 212 8.52 -7.19 -9.27
N ALA A 213 7.90 -6.18 -9.90
CA ALA A 213 6.70 -6.37 -10.72
C ALA A 213 6.98 -6.99 -12.11
N THR A 214 8.22 -6.98 -12.62
CA THR A 214 8.50 -7.42 -14.00
C THR A 214 9.63 -8.44 -14.14
N ALA A 215 10.51 -8.58 -13.15
CA ALA A 215 11.67 -9.47 -13.21
C ALA A 215 11.26 -10.94 -13.35
N SER A 216 11.96 -11.66 -14.23
CA SER A 216 11.70 -13.08 -14.50
C SER A 216 12.20 -14.00 -13.39
N GLU A 217 13.25 -13.60 -12.69
CA GLU A 217 13.91 -14.31 -11.60
C GLU A 217 13.15 -14.24 -10.27
N LEU A 218 12.15 -13.36 -10.18
CA LEU A 218 11.24 -13.20 -9.05
C LEU A 218 9.84 -13.76 -9.33
N ALA A 219 9.67 -14.45 -10.46
CA ALA A 219 8.42 -15.05 -10.91
C ALA A 219 8.21 -16.46 -10.36
#